data_AF-A0A497XBP0-F1
#
_entry.id   AF-A0A497XBP0-F1
#
_cell.length_a   1.000
_cell.length_b   1.000
_cell.length_c   1.000
_cell.angle_alpha   90.00
_cell.angle_beta   90.00
_cell.angle_gamma   90.00
#
_symmetry.space_group_name_H-M   'P 1'
#
loop_
_entity.id
_entity.type
_entity.pdbx_description
1 polymer ?
#
loop_
_entity_poly.entity_id
_entity_poly.type
_entity_poly.pdbx_seq_one_letter_code
_entity_poly.pdbx_strand_id
1 'polypeptide(L)'
;MSLPLLLALLAVSGTAAAQNGGSGGTTLGRLFFTPEKRATLERQRQLNIQETQTLEGATMSLDGVVVRSSGKRTVWINRRAQNDRAAPAGVTAELGSRQPGQAVLQAGEETPARLKVGEAINRATRESSGGLAQGQISVHRAPPAKP
;
A
#
# COMPACT_ATOMS: atom_id res chain seq x y z
N MET A 1 -34.84 -53.81 8.32
CA MET A 1 -35.88 -53.32 7.37
C MET A 1 -35.43 -51.93 6.90
N SER A 2 -34.52 -51.79 5.92
CA SER A 2 -34.69 -51.89 4.45
C SER A 2 -35.61 -50.82 3.82
N LEU A 3 -34.98 -49.72 3.36
CA LEU A 3 -35.13 -48.94 2.09
C LEU A 3 -36.53 -48.54 1.55
N PRO A 4 -36.69 -47.40 0.83
CA PRO A 4 -35.98 -47.04 -0.42
C PRO A 4 -35.41 -45.59 -0.45
N LEU A 5 -34.34 -45.23 -1.18
CA LEU A 5 -33.98 -45.36 -2.61
C LEU A 5 -34.61 -44.28 -3.53
N LEU A 6 -33.71 -43.50 -4.14
CA LEU A 6 -33.72 -42.94 -5.50
C LEU A 6 -34.63 -41.73 -5.88
N LEU A 7 -33.98 -40.60 -6.21
CA LEU A 7 -34.00 -39.94 -7.53
C LEU A 7 -32.98 -38.76 -7.45
N ALA A 8 -31.75 -38.85 -7.94
CA ALA A 8 -31.30 -38.86 -9.34
C ALA A 8 -31.69 -37.59 -10.14
N LEU A 9 -30.65 -36.95 -10.68
CA LEU A 9 -30.48 -36.62 -12.11
C LEU A 9 -30.37 -35.12 -12.51
N LEU A 10 -29.15 -34.76 -12.95
CA LEU A 10 -28.79 -33.96 -14.14
C LEU A 10 -29.22 -32.47 -14.21
N ALA A 11 -28.55 -31.55 -14.91
CA ALA A 11 -27.37 -31.52 -15.76
C ALA A 11 -27.12 -30.04 -16.12
N VAL A 12 -25.85 -29.71 -16.42
CA VAL A 12 -25.41 -28.81 -17.50
C VAL A 12 -25.97 -27.38 -17.51
N SER A 13 -25.06 -26.43 -17.28
CA SER A 13 -24.87 -25.30 -18.20
C SER A 13 -23.45 -24.75 -18.06
N GLY A 14 -22.55 -25.30 -18.88
CA GLY A 14 -21.39 -24.57 -19.36
C GLY A 14 -21.83 -23.65 -20.50
N THR A 15 -21.56 -22.36 -20.36
CA THR A 15 -21.43 -21.29 -21.38
C THR A 15 -21.29 -19.99 -20.55
N ALA A 16 -20.34 -19.09 -20.77
CA ALA A 16 -19.73 -18.69 -22.02
C ALA A 16 -18.24 -18.39 -21.86
N ALA A 17 -17.47 -18.89 -22.82
CA ALA A 17 -16.22 -18.26 -23.21
C ALA A 17 -16.53 -16.83 -23.69
N ALA A 18 -16.20 -15.82 -22.90
CA ALA A 18 -16.09 -14.45 -23.39
C ALA A 18 -14.78 -14.31 -24.16
N GLN A 19 -14.88 -14.71 -25.42
CA GLN A 19 -14.25 -14.20 -26.63
C GLN A 19 -13.31 -13.00 -26.44
N ASN A 20 -12.10 -13.14 -26.99
CA ASN A 20 -11.12 -12.09 -27.24
C ASN A 20 -11.76 -10.79 -27.75
N GLY A 21 -11.63 -9.72 -26.99
CA GLY A 21 -11.76 -8.34 -27.45
C GLY A 21 -10.40 -7.64 -27.36
N GLY A 22 -9.55 -7.85 -28.37
CA GLY A 22 -8.38 -7.00 -28.58
C GLY A 22 -8.82 -5.63 -29.06
N SER A 23 -8.56 -4.59 -28.27
CA SER A 23 -8.53 -3.20 -28.75
C SER A 23 -7.24 -2.58 -28.25
N GLY A 24 -6.38 -2.26 -29.22
CA GLY A 24 -5.02 -1.77 -29.00
C GLY A 24 -4.99 -0.36 -28.45
N GLY A 25 -4.88 -0.26 -27.13
CA GLY A 25 -4.43 0.94 -26.43
C GLY A 25 -3.37 0.52 -25.42
N THR A 26 -2.09 0.63 -25.80
CA THR A 26 -0.89 0.53 -24.94
C THR A 26 -1.07 -0.31 -23.68
N THR A 27 -1.15 -1.63 -23.87
CA THR A 27 -1.14 -2.62 -22.78
C THR A 27 0.17 -2.46 -22.01
N LEU A 28 0.11 -1.89 -20.81
CA LEU A 28 1.16 -2.11 -19.82
C LEU A 28 1.25 -3.65 -19.67
N GLY A 29 2.29 -4.24 -20.26
CA GLY A 29 2.40 -5.68 -20.46
C GLY A 29 2.14 -6.41 -19.16
N ARG A 30 1.23 -7.40 -19.19
CA ARG A 30 1.03 -8.34 -18.08
C ARG A 30 2.39 -8.95 -17.72
N LEU A 31 2.99 -8.54 -16.61
CA LEU A 31 4.38 -8.85 -16.20
C LEU A 31 4.62 -10.31 -15.79
N PHE A 32 3.64 -11.21 -15.97
CA PHE A 32 3.71 -12.59 -15.52
C PHE A 32 3.37 -13.53 -16.68
N PHE A 33 4.41 -14.21 -17.16
CA PHE A 33 4.42 -15.00 -18.39
C PHE A 33 3.65 -16.33 -18.32
N THR A 34 3.18 -16.79 -17.14
CA THR A 34 2.31 -18.00 -17.02
C THR A 34 1.15 -17.80 -16.02
N PRO A 35 -0.02 -18.45 -16.23
CA PRO A 35 -1.16 -18.41 -15.30
C PRO A 35 -0.85 -18.99 -13.91
N GLU A 36 -0.08 -20.08 -13.87
CA GLU A 36 0.28 -20.79 -12.63
C GLU A 36 1.14 -19.92 -11.71
N LYS A 37 2.15 -19.23 -12.27
CA LYS A 37 3.02 -18.31 -11.52
C LYS A 37 2.23 -17.19 -10.84
N ARG A 38 1.13 -16.75 -11.48
CA ARG A 38 0.21 -15.75 -10.91
C ARG A 38 -0.61 -16.31 -9.76
N ALA A 39 -1.16 -17.52 -9.89
CA ALA A 39 -1.94 -18.16 -8.84
C ALA A 39 -1.11 -18.42 -7.57
N THR A 40 0.19 -18.70 -7.73
CA THR A 40 1.12 -18.84 -6.61
C THR A 40 1.41 -17.50 -5.92
N LEU A 41 1.71 -16.45 -6.69
CA LEU A 41 1.91 -15.10 -6.12
C LEU A 41 0.66 -14.55 -5.43
N GLU A 42 -0.52 -14.81 -5.99
CA GLU A 42 -1.78 -14.36 -5.40
C GLU A 42 -2.06 -15.08 -4.07
N ARG A 43 -1.82 -16.40 -3.99
CA ARG A 43 -1.88 -17.14 -2.72
C ARG A 43 -0.87 -16.59 -1.70
N GLN A 44 0.36 -16.32 -2.12
CA GLN A 44 1.38 -15.73 -1.25
C GLN A 44 0.94 -14.36 -0.73
N ARG A 45 0.33 -13.51 -1.57
CA ARG A 45 -0.20 -12.22 -1.14
C ARG A 45 -1.29 -12.41 -0.09
N GLN A 46 -2.23 -13.32 -0.30
CA GLN A 46 -3.34 -13.57 0.63
C GLN A 46 -2.85 -14.07 2.00
N LEU A 47 -1.81 -14.91 2.03
CA LEU A 47 -1.19 -15.37 3.28
C LEU A 47 -0.45 -14.22 3.98
N ASN A 48 0.35 -13.44 3.25
CA ASN A 48 1.13 -12.34 3.82
C ASN A 48 0.24 -11.18 4.33
N ILE A 49 -0.90 -10.91 3.68
CA ILE A 49 -1.89 -9.93 4.17
C ILE A 49 -2.44 -10.33 5.54
N GLN A 50 -2.64 -11.63 5.80
CA GLN A 50 -3.15 -12.11 7.08
C GLN A 50 -2.12 -11.98 8.21
N GLU A 51 -0.84 -12.26 7.91
CA GLU A 51 0.27 -12.18 8.87
C GLU A 51 0.64 -10.72 9.21
N THR A 52 0.46 -9.80 8.27
CA THR A 52 0.82 -8.37 8.44
C THR A 52 -0.21 -7.58 9.25
N GLN A 53 -1.03 -8.17 10.13
CA GLN A 53 -2.13 -7.46 10.82
C GLN A 53 -1.78 -6.77 12.15
N THR A 54 -0.53 -6.78 12.62
CA THR A 54 -0.14 -6.10 13.88
C THR A 54 0.95 -5.06 13.64
N LEU A 55 0.64 -3.75 13.72
CA LEU A 55 1.70 -2.73 13.87
C LEU A 55 2.23 -2.84 15.29
N GLU A 56 3.06 -3.83 15.54
CA GLU A 56 3.82 -3.94 16.77
C GLU A 56 5.19 -3.31 16.53
N GLY A 57 5.43 -2.18 17.18
CA GLY A 57 6.70 -1.48 17.09
C GLY A 57 6.73 -0.21 17.93
N ALA A 58 7.80 -0.07 18.70
CA ALA A 58 8.14 1.19 19.38
C ALA A 58 8.57 2.29 18.39
N THR A 59 8.81 1.96 17.12
CA THR A 59 9.25 2.90 16.09
C THR A 59 8.16 3.12 15.04
N MET A 60 8.03 4.35 14.58
CA MET A 60 7.11 4.78 13.55
C MET A 60 7.88 5.51 12.44
N SER A 61 7.89 4.96 11.24
CA SER A 61 8.51 5.58 10.06
C SER A 61 7.46 6.13 9.08
N LEU A 62 7.77 7.25 8.43
CA LEU A 62 7.04 7.72 7.26
C LEU A 62 7.82 7.32 6.00
N ASP A 63 7.42 6.25 5.33
CA ASP A 63 8.21 5.72 4.20
C ASP A 63 7.88 6.42 2.88
N GLY A 64 6.67 6.96 2.75
CA GLY A 64 6.27 7.62 1.52
C GLY A 64 4.85 8.14 1.53
N VAL A 65 4.57 9.03 0.58
CA VAL A 65 3.23 9.53 0.34
C VAL A 65 2.95 9.60 -1.15
N VAL A 66 1.77 9.15 -1.55
CA VAL A 66 1.25 9.29 -2.91
C VAL A 66 -0.08 10.03 -2.84
N VAL A 67 -0.16 11.16 -3.54
CA VAL A 67 -1.38 11.94 -3.73
C VAL A 67 -1.82 11.76 -5.18
N ARG A 68 -3.04 11.27 -5.37
CA ARG A 68 -3.64 11.13 -6.71
C ARG A 68 -4.26 12.45 -7.13
N SER A 69 -4.35 12.68 -8.44
CA SER A 69 -5.02 13.87 -9.00
C SER A 69 -6.48 14.03 -8.55
N SER A 70 -7.14 12.93 -8.18
CA SER A 70 -8.48 12.92 -7.58
C SER A 70 -8.54 13.38 -6.12
N GLY A 71 -7.42 13.80 -5.52
CA GLY A 71 -7.31 14.20 -4.12
C GLY A 71 -7.16 13.04 -3.14
N LYS A 72 -7.37 11.79 -3.57
CA LYS A 72 -7.16 10.61 -2.73
C LYS A 72 -5.68 10.44 -2.39
N ARG A 73 -5.40 10.16 -1.12
CA ARG A 73 -4.04 9.95 -0.62
C ARG A 73 -3.80 8.51 -0.15
N THR A 74 -2.55 8.09 -0.24
CA THR A 74 -2.06 6.85 0.36
C THR A 74 -0.72 7.16 1.03
N VAL A 75 -0.61 6.87 2.33
CA VAL A 75 0.57 7.15 3.15
C VAL A 75 1.15 5.81 3.59
N TRP A 76 2.44 5.61 3.41
CA TRP A 76 3.12 4.41 3.90
C TRP A 76 3.76 4.70 5.24
N ILE A 77 3.33 3.96 6.26
CA ILE A 77 3.84 4.04 7.62
C ILE A 77 4.32 2.65 8.01
N ASN A 78 5.57 2.51 8.46
CA ASN A 78 6.16 1.20 8.80
C ASN A 78 5.95 0.15 7.68
N ARG A 79 6.13 0.58 6.43
CA ARG A 79 5.91 -0.14 5.16
C ARG A 79 4.46 -0.57 4.90
N ARG A 80 3.50 -0.05 5.66
CA ARG A 80 2.07 -0.36 5.52
C ARG A 80 1.31 0.83 4.93
N ALA A 81 0.53 0.54 3.89
CA ALA A 81 -0.29 1.54 3.21
C ALA A 81 -1.52 1.90 4.07
N GLN A 82 -1.58 3.15 4.51
CA GLN A 82 -2.73 3.80 5.09
C GLN A 82 -3.50 4.54 3.98
N ASN A 83 -4.81 4.34 3.92
CA ASN A 83 -5.67 5.05 3.00
C ASN A 83 -6.73 5.86 3.76
N ASP A 84 -7.33 6.84 3.10
CA ASP A 84 -8.28 7.79 3.71
C ASP A 84 -9.50 7.14 4.40
N ARG A 85 -9.80 5.88 4.07
CA ARG A 85 -11.01 5.18 4.53
C ARG A 85 -10.73 4.08 5.56
N ALA A 86 -9.47 3.71 5.73
CA ALA A 86 -9.05 2.67 6.65
C ALA A 86 -7.66 3.05 7.15
N ALA A 87 -7.58 3.33 8.45
CA ALA A 87 -6.34 3.31 9.21
C ALA A 87 -6.25 1.90 9.84
N PRO A 88 -5.82 0.85 9.10
CA PRO A 88 -5.86 -0.53 9.59
C PRO A 88 -4.91 -0.73 10.78
N ALA A 89 -4.10 0.29 11.05
CA ALA A 89 -3.06 0.35 12.05
C ALA A 89 -3.44 1.04 13.37
N GLY A 90 -4.64 1.65 13.45
CA GLY A 90 -4.92 2.62 14.52
C GLY A 90 -4.05 3.88 14.45
N VAL A 91 -3.43 4.12 13.29
CA VAL A 91 -2.54 5.25 13.03
C VAL A 91 -3.17 6.14 11.98
N THR A 92 -3.43 7.39 12.34
CA THR A 92 -3.85 8.44 11.41
C THR A 92 -2.62 9.19 10.89
N ALA A 93 -2.67 9.54 9.60
CA ALA A 93 -1.66 10.36 8.96
C ALA A 93 -2.33 11.57 8.32
N GLU A 94 -2.05 12.75 8.83
CA GLU A 94 -2.50 14.00 8.26
C GLU A 94 -1.37 14.61 7.42
N LEU A 95 -1.63 14.77 6.12
CA LEU A 95 -0.71 15.49 5.24
C LEU A 95 -1.08 16.96 5.20
N GLY A 96 -0.08 17.82 5.40
CA GLY A 96 -0.21 19.25 5.15
C GLY A 96 -0.19 19.56 3.66
N SER A 97 -1.23 20.20 3.14
CA SER A 97 -1.35 20.56 1.71
C SER A 97 -0.18 21.40 1.17
N ARG A 98 0.50 22.13 2.06
CA ARG A 98 1.64 23.01 1.73
C ARG A 98 2.99 22.27 1.70
N GLN A 99 3.06 21.05 2.23
CA GLN A 99 4.29 20.26 2.36
C GLN A 99 4.02 18.78 2.09
N PRO A 100 3.97 18.36 0.80
CA PRO A 100 3.58 17.00 0.42
C PRO A 100 4.56 15.91 0.89
N GLY A 101 5.79 16.28 1.26
CA GLY A 101 6.80 15.37 1.81
C GLY A 101 6.79 15.24 3.33
N GLN A 102 5.76 15.73 4.03
CA GLN A 102 5.64 15.66 5.48
C GLN A 102 4.25 15.19 5.89
N ALA A 103 4.17 14.38 6.94
CA ALA A 103 2.92 13.99 7.56
C ALA A 103 2.99 14.14 9.07
N VAL A 104 1.87 14.53 9.67
CA VAL A 104 1.64 14.42 11.11
C VAL A 104 1.03 13.06 11.35
N LEU A 105 1.75 12.22 12.08
CA LEU A 105 1.35 10.87 12.40
C LEU A 105 0.87 10.81 13.84
N GLN A 106 -0.28 10.19 14.06
CA GLN A 106 -0.86 10.00 15.39
C GLN A 106 -1.30 8.54 15.54
N ALA A 107 -0.82 7.87 16.59
CA ALA A 107 -1.17 6.50 16.90
C ALA A 107 -2.09 6.48 18.13
N GLY A 108 -3.39 6.27 17.91
CA GLY A 108 -4.40 6.37 18.98
C GLY A 108 -4.39 7.73 19.70
N GLU A 109 -4.26 7.70 21.02
CA GLU A 109 -4.23 8.88 21.91
C GLU A 109 -2.80 9.44 22.14
N GLU A 110 -1.79 8.94 21.44
CA GLU A 110 -0.42 9.46 21.60
C GLU A 110 -0.25 10.85 21.02
N THR A 111 0.78 11.56 21.51
CA THR A 111 1.15 12.87 20.99
C THR A 111 1.48 12.80 19.49
N PRO A 112 0.86 13.64 18.65
CA PRO A 112 1.14 13.68 17.22
C PRO A 112 2.62 13.96 16.94
N ALA A 113 3.20 13.19 16.02
CA ALA A 113 4.58 13.32 15.60
C ALA A 113 4.64 13.80 14.15
N ARG A 114 5.32 14.92 13.90
CA ARG A 114 5.56 15.41 12.54
C ARG A 114 6.82 14.74 11.99
N LEU A 115 6.68 13.98 10.91
CA LEU A 115 7.78 13.31 10.23
C LEU A 115 7.86 13.72 8.76
N LYS A 116 9.09 13.76 8.23
CA LYS A 116 9.37 13.84 6.79
C LYS A 116 9.41 12.44 6.19
N VAL A 117 9.20 12.35 4.88
CA VAL A 117 9.39 11.08 4.16
C VAL A 117 10.85 10.61 4.32
N GLY A 118 11.01 9.36 4.73
CA GLY A 118 12.28 8.75 5.10
C GLY A 118 12.70 8.96 6.55
N GLU A 119 11.90 9.63 7.37
CA GLU A 119 12.17 9.82 8.80
C GLU A 119 11.46 8.75 9.64
N ALA A 120 12.09 8.36 10.75
CA ALA A 120 11.54 7.45 11.73
C ALA A 120 11.71 7.99 13.14
N ILE A 121 10.67 7.83 13.96
CA ILE A 121 10.67 8.26 15.36
C ILE A 121 10.42 7.08 16.29
N ASN A 122 11.19 7.02 17.37
CA ASN A 122 10.88 6.15 18.49
C ASN A 122 9.75 6.79 19.31
N ARG A 123 8.63 6.09 19.45
CA ARG A 123 7.43 6.52 20.17
C ARG A 123 7.69 6.68 21.66
N ALA A 124 8.57 5.87 22.24
CA ALA A 124 8.91 5.90 23.66
C ALA A 124 9.91 7.02 24.01
N THR A 125 10.99 7.17 23.23
CA THR A 125 12.04 8.17 23.53
C THR A 125 11.83 9.51 22.83
N ARG A 126 10.95 9.57 21.83
CA ARG A 126 10.72 10.71 20.95
C ARG A 126 11.93 11.10 20.10
N GLU A 127 12.95 10.26 20.04
CA GLU A 127 14.12 10.46 19.19
C GLU A 127 13.77 10.19 17.73
N SER A 128 14.12 11.15 16.86
CA SER A 128 13.96 11.03 15.42
C SER A 128 15.28 10.66 14.73
N SER A 129 15.17 9.85 13.68
CA SER A 129 16.25 9.45 12.80
C SER A 129 15.85 9.72 11.34
N GLY A 130 16.75 10.35 10.58
CA GLY A 130 16.53 10.63 9.16
C GLY A 130 17.13 9.57 8.25
N GLY A 131 16.50 9.34 7.09
CA GLY A 131 16.89 8.30 6.12
C GLY A 131 18.25 8.48 5.43
N LEU A 132 18.96 9.58 5.72
CA LEU A 132 20.31 9.80 5.18
C LEU A 132 21.42 9.39 6.15
N ALA A 133 21.11 8.95 7.37
CA ALA A 133 22.09 8.69 8.43
C ALA A 133 23.07 9.87 8.62
N GLN A 134 24.27 9.82 8.04
CA GLN A 134 25.26 10.90 8.04
C GLN A 134 25.51 11.57 6.66
N GLY A 135 24.80 11.14 5.61
CA GLY A 135 24.90 11.72 4.27
C GLY A 135 24.14 13.04 4.13
N GLN A 136 24.61 13.90 3.24
CA GLN A 136 23.96 15.17 2.90
C GLN A 136 23.67 15.24 1.39
N ILE A 137 22.48 15.72 1.03
CA ILE A 137 22.12 16.02 -0.35
C ILE A 137 22.08 17.54 -0.51
N SER A 138 22.90 18.07 -1.42
CA SER A 138 22.91 19.49 -1.79
C SER A 138 22.34 19.67 -3.20
N VAL A 139 21.35 20.54 -3.34
CA VAL A 139 20.73 20.87 -4.64
C VAL A 139 21.32 22.18 -5.15
N HIS A 140 22.16 22.12 -6.18
CA HIS A 140 22.62 23.31 -6.89
C HIS A 140 21.60 23.66 -7.97
N ARG A 141 20.84 24.74 -7.78
CA ARG A 141 19.96 25.26 -8.83
C ARG A 141 20.82 25.94 -9.90
N ALA A 142 20.59 25.62 -11.17
CA ALA A 142 21.26 26.28 -12.27
C ALA A 142 20.99 27.80 -12.23
N PRO A 143 22.02 28.65 -12.44
CA PRO A 143 21.83 30.09 -12.47
C PRO A 143 20.86 30.48 -13.62
N PRO A 144 20.05 31.53 -13.43
CA PRO A 144 19.13 32.00 -14.46
C PRO A 144 19.91 32.41 -15.73
N ALA A 145 19.36 32.07 -16.91
CA ALA A 145 19.95 32.48 -18.18
C ALA A 145 19.99 34.02 -18.26
N LYS A 146 21.14 34.56 -18.69
CA LYS A 146 21.35 36.00 -18.87
C LYS A 146 20.45 36.50 -20.02
N PRO A 147 19.78 37.66 -19.88
CA PRO A 147 18.95 38.23 -20.94
C PRO A 147 19.74 38.60 -22.19
#